data_AF-A0A8T4JE38-F1
#
_entry.id   AF-A0A8T4JE38-F1
#
_cell.length_a   1.000
_cell.length_b   1.000
_cell.length_c   1.000
_cell.angle_alpha   90.00
_cell.angle_beta   90.00
_cell.angle_gamma   90.00
#
_symmetry.space_group_name_H-M   'P 1'
#
loop_
_entity.id
_entity.type
_entity.pdbx_description
1 polymer ?
#
loop_
_entity_poly.entity_id
_entity_poly.type
_entity_poly.pdbx_seq_one_letter_code
_entity_poly.pdbx_strand_id
1 'polypeptide(L)'
;MKELAIEFGLSEKKAVKFADYSKNPVEMVIISGKLRKGKKFYLYKLNRKGFKEMPKESHQWVCLEEIKPLEIIELNVDDYIYLCRKATKKDKELFQSLISKFS
;
A
#
# COMPACT_ATOMS: atom_id res chain seq x y z
N MET A 1 15.86 -11.21 10.70
CA MET A 1 15.50 -10.34 9.55
C MET A 1 14.00 -10.08 9.54
N LYS A 2 13.53 -8.97 10.13
CA LYS A 2 12.13 -8.50 10.08
C LYS A 2 12.14 -6.95 10.12
N GLU A 3 12.78 -6.33 9.14
CA GLU A 3 13.19 -4.91 9.22
C GLU A 3 12.76 -4.05 8.04
N LEU A 4 11.55 -4.24 7.51
CA LEU A 4 11.07 -3.39 6.43
C LEU A 4 9.58 -3.10 6.64
N ALA A 5 9.28 -1.86 7.03
CA ALA A 5 7.97 -1.27 6.80
C ALA A 5 8.08 -0.52 5.47
N ILE A 6 7.32 -0.96 4.46
CA ILE A 6 7.39 -0.38 3.12
C ILE A 6 6.00 0.15 2.77
N GLU A 7 5.88 1.47 2.64
CA GLU A 7 4.67 2.10 2.12
C GLU A 7 4.86 2.46 0.65
N PHE A 8 3.94 1.97 -0.20
CA PHE A 8 4.02 2.15 -1.65
C PHE A 8 2.90 3.03 -2.19
N GLY A 9 3.29 4.16 -2.79
CA GLY A 9 2.38 5.10 -3.46
C GLY A 9 2.34 4.95 -4.97
N LEU A 10 1.90 3.80 -5.51
CA LEU A 10 1.79 3.56 -6.96
C LEU A 10 0.62 4.31 -7.64
N SER A 11 -0.34 4.79 -6.85
CA SER A 11 -1.56 5.48 -7.31
C SER A 11 -1.57 6.96 -6.95
N GLU A 12 -2.42 7.72 -7.61
CA GLU A 12 -2.72 9.12 -7.25
C GLU A 12 -3.33 9.23 -5.84
N LYS A 13 -3.22 10.43 -5.25
CA LYS A 13 -3.88 10.78 -3.98
C LYS A 13 -5.39 10.57 -4.14
N LYS A 14 -6.03 9.91 -3.18
CA LYS A 14 -7.47 9.52 -3.17
C LYS A 14 -7.88 8.34 -4.07
N ALA A 15 -6.95 7.64 -4.71
CA ALA A 15 -7.31 6.40 -5.39
C ALA A 15 -7.86 5.36 -4.40
N VAL A 16 -9.00 4.76 -4.74
CA VAL A 16 -9.62 3.69 -3.95
C VAL A 16 -9.11 2.36 -4.48
N LYS A 17 -8.55 1.55 -3.58
CA LYS A 17 -7.83 0.32 -3.95
C LYS A 17 -7.80 -0.68 -2.79
N PHE A 18 -7.60 -1.94 -3.13
CA PHE A 18 -7.33 -3.01 -2.16
C PHE A 18 -6.29 -3.99 -2.72
N ALA A 19 -5.72 -4.82 -1.86
CA ALA A 19 -4.80 -5.89 -2.26
C ALA A 19 -5.57 -7.22 -2.39
N ASP A 20 -5.42 -7.90 -3.52
CA ASP A 20 -5.96 -9.24 -3.77
C ASP A 20 -4.94 -10.30 -3.35
N TYR A 21 -5.03 -10.72 -2.09
CA TYR A 21 -4.14 -11.73 -1.50
C TYR A 21 -4.38 -13.15 -2.04
N SER A 22 -5.38 -13.38 -2.89
CA SER A 22 -5.58 -14.67 -3.55
C SER A 22 -4.63 -14.92 -4.72
N LYS A 23 -3.89 -13.88 -5.15
CA LYS A 23 -2.95 -13.92 -6.27
C LYS A 23 -1.51 -14.07 -5.79
N ASN A 24 -0.68 -14.70 -6.63
CA ASN A 24 0.77 -14.75 -6.45
C ASN A 24 1.46 -14.41 -7.79
N PRO A 25 2.11 -13.24 -7.93
CA PRO A 25 2.27 -12.21 -6.91
C PRO A 25 0.94 -11.56 -6.51
N VAL A 26 0.88 -11.01 -5.29
CA VAL A 26 -0.28 -10.25 -4.81
C VAL A 26 -0.52 -9.07 -5.75
N GLU A 27 -1.76 -8.87 -6.17
CA GLU A 27 -2.13 -7.77 -7.08
C GLU A 27 -2.83 -6.64 -6.33
N MET A 28 -2.55 -5.39 -6.73
CA MET A 28 -3.30 -4.22 -6.31
C MET A 28 -4.47 -3.95 -7.27
N VAL A 29 -5.69 -3.97 -6.75
CA VAL A 29 -6.90 -3.74 -7.52
C VAL A 29 -7.34 -2.28 -7.37
N ILE A 30 -7.36 -1.53 -8.47
CA ILE A 30 -7.76 -0.12 -8.50
C ILE A 30 -9.27 -0.01 -8.79
N ILE A 31 -10.05 0.33 -7.76
CA ILE A 31 -11.50 0.60 -7.85
C ILE A 31 -11.75 1.93 -8.57
N SER A 32 -11.05 2.99 -8.15
CA SER A 32 -11.14 4.33 -8.73
C SER A 32 -9.80 5.08 -8.64
N GLY A 33 -9.61 6.10 -9.48
CA GLY A 33 -8.34 6.83 -9.61
C GLY A 33 -7.37 6.24 -10.64
N LYS A 34 -6.16 6.80 -10.72
CA LYS A 34 -5.14 6.43 -11.71
C LYS A 34 -3.82 6.03 -11.05
N LEU A 35 -3.03 5.25 -11.78
CA LEU A 35 -1.63 4.98 -11.46
C LEU A 35 -0.78 6.18 -11.88
N ARG A 36 0.29 6.44 -11.13
CA ARG A 36 1.23 7.53 -11.40
C ARG A 36 2.26 7.12 -12.46
N LYS A 37 1.81 6.68 -13.64
CA LYS A 37 2.69 6.26 -14.74
C LYS A 37 3.71 7.34 -15.09
N GLY A 38 4.95 6.94 -15.40
CA GLY A 38 6.06 7.85 -15.68
C GLY A 38 6.54 8.67 -14.48
N LYS A 39 6.13 8.34 -13.25
CA LYS A 39 6.60 8.98 -12.01
C LYS A 39 7.47 8.03 -11.20
N LYS A 40 8.13 8.58 -10.19
CA LYS A 40 8.92 7.84 -9.21
C LYS A 40 8.18 7.69 -7.89
N PHE A 41 8.54 6.66 -7.13
CA PHE A 41 8.19 6.47 -5.74
C PHE A 41 9.43 6.13 -4.93
N TYR A 42 9.33 6.26 -3.60
CA TYR A 42 10.46 6.12 -2.70
C TYR A 42 10.18 5.02 -1.69
N LEU A 43 11.17 4.16 -1.47
CA LEU A 43 11.18 3.20 -0.37
C LEU A 43 12.06 3.73 0.74
N TYR A 44 11.50 3.79 1.94
CA TYR A 44 12.21 4.23 3.13
C TYR A 44 12.52 3.02 3.99
N LYS A 45 13.81 2.78 4.24
CA LYS A 45 14.24 1.84 5.26
C LYS A 45 14.27 2.57 6.59
N LEU A 46 13.41 2.18 7.51
CA LEU A 46 13.27 2.85 8.80
C LEU A 46 13.83 1.97 9.92
N ASN A 47 14.37 2.61 10.97
CA ASN A 47 14.69 1.91 12.20
C ASN A 47 13.38 1.54 12.92
N ARG A 48 13.19 0.25 13.23
CA ARG A 48 11.99 -0.23 13.94
C ARG A 48 11.89 0.28 15.38
N LYS A 49 13.02 0.69 16.00
CA LYS A 49 13.02 1.22 17.37
C LYS A 49 12.04 2.39 17.48
N GLY A 50 11.15 2.35 18.47
CA GLY A 50 10.14 3.38 18.71
C GLY A 50 8.77 3.11 18.06
N PHE A 51 8.69 2.24 17.04
CA PHE A 51 7.41 1.83 16.48
C PHE A 51 6.65 0.91 17.45
N LYS A 52 5.39 1.24 17.70
CA LYS A 52 4.45 0.46 18.51
C LYS A 52 3.21 0.15 17.70
N GLU A 53 2.70 -1.05 17.85
CA GLU A 53 1.44 -1.48 17.25
C GLU A 53 0.27 -0.71 17.88
N MET A 54 -0.55 -0.04 17.06
CA MET A 54 -1.65 0.79 17.54
C MET A 54 -2.86 0.74 16.58
N PRO A 55 -4.00 0.15 16.98
CA PRO A 55 -4.23 -0.55 18.24
C PRO A 55 -3.40 -1.84 18.34
N LYS A 56 -3.21 -2.35 19.56
CA LYS A 56 -2.50 -3.60 19.81
C LYS A 56 -3.15 -4.74 19.01
N GLU A 57 -2.34 -5.66 18.47
CA GLU A 57 -2.75 -6.75 17.57
C GLU A 57 -3.35 -6.30 16.22
N SER A 58 -2.93 -5.14 15.72
CA SER A 58 -3.33 -4.64 14.40
C SER A 58 -2.17 -4.59 13.40
N HIS A 59 -2.51 -4.47 12.11
CA HIS A 59 -1.54 -4.25 11.05
C HIS A 59 -0.92 -2.83 11.08
N GLN A 60 -1.33 -1.96 12.01
CA GLN A 60 -0.91 -0.57 12.08
C GLN A 60 0.18 -0.39 13.13
N TRP A 61 1.29 0.21 12.69
CA TRP A 61 2.44 0.52 13.53
C TRP A 61 2.72 2.01 13.46
N VAL A 62 2.84 2.64 14.62
CA VAL A 62 3.02 4.08 14.76
C VAL A 62 4.28 4.34 15.58
N CYS A 63 5.07 5.31 15.16
CA CYS A 63 6.14 5.88 15.97
C CYS A 63 5.80 7.35 16.22
N LEU A 64 5.81 7.76 17.48
CA LEU A 64 5.51 9.15 17.88
C LEU A 64 6.77 10.03 17.97
N GLU A 65 7.94 9.41 17.81
CA GLU A 65 9.24 10.09 17.80
C GLU A 65 9.62 10.45 16.36
N GLU A 66 10.49 11.46 16.21
CA GLU A 66 11.05 11.81 14.91
C GLU A 66 11.87 10.63 14.35
N ILE A 67 11.59 10.24 13.11
CA ILE A 67 12.30 9.15 12.43
C ILE A 67 13.12 9.71 11.27
N LYS A 68 14.40 9.34 11.26
CA LYS A 68 15.26 9.52 10.10
C LYS A 68 15.39 8.19 9.35
N PRO A 69 15.09 8.13 8.05
CA PRO A 69 15.34 6.94 7.25
C PRO A 69 16.83 6.56 7.27
N LEU A 70 17.09 5.26 7.41
CA LEU A 70 18.44 4.69 7.26
C LEU A 70 18.87 4.68 5.80
N GLU A 71 17.90 4.51 4.90
CA GLU A 71 18.11 4.44 3.46
C GLU A 71 16.85 4.91 2.74
N ILE A 72 17.03 5.58 1.60
CA ILE A 72 15.95 5.99 0.71
C ILE A 72 16.28 5.45 -0.68
N ILE A 73 15.44 4.57 -1.21
CA ILE A 73 15.59 3.99 -2.55
C ILE A 73 14.55 4.62 -3.46
N GLU A 74 14.98 5.19 -4.56
CA GLU A 74 14.12 5.75 -5.59
C GLU A 74 13.85 4.72 -6.68
N LEU A 75 12.57 4.54 -7.05
CA LEU A 75 12.13 3.54 -8.02
C LEU A 75 11.13 4.15 -9.02
N ASN A 76 11.06 3.60 -10.23
CA ASN A 76 10.09 4.04 -11.23
C ASN A 76 8.77 3.29 -11.05
N VAL A 77 7.64 3.99 -11.11
CA VAL A 77 6.30 3.37 -11.03
C VAL A 77 6.10 2.36 -12.15
N ASP A 78 6.58 2.66 -13.35
CA ASP A 78 6.38 1.84 -14.54
C ASP A 78 7.00 0.44 -14.43
N ASP A 79 8.06 0.29 -13.61
CA ASP A 79 8.68 -1.01 -13.33
C ASP A 79 7.76 -1.94 -12.51
N TYR A 80 6.68 -1.41 -11.90
CA TYR A 80 5.81 -2.15 -10.97
C TYR A 80 4.32 -2.09 -11.33
N ILE A 81 3.92 -1.39 -12.41
CA ILE A 81 2.51 -1.29 -12.78
C ILE A 81 1.89 -2.64 -13.16
N TYR A 82 2.69 -3.64 -13.51
CA TYR A 82 2.23 -4.99 -13.80
C TYR A 82 1.61 -5.69 -12.58
N LEU A 83 1.93 -5.21 -11.36
CA LEU A 83 1.31 -5.66 -10.10
C LEU A 83 -0.05 -4.99 -9.86
N CYS A 84 -0.50 -4.11 -10.75
CA CYS A 84 -1.74 -3.36 -10.61
C CYS A 84 -2.70 -3.69 -11.75
N ARG A 85 -3.98 -3.90 -11.42
CA ARG A 85 -5.05 -4.05 -12.41
C ARG A 85 -6.25 -3.17 -12.09
N LYS A 86 -7.07 -2.90 -13.11
CA LYS A 86 -8.38 -2.26 -12.91
C LYS A 86 -9.38 -3.24 -12.32
N ALA A 87 -10.25 -2.73 -11.47
CA ALA A 87 -11.33 -3.51 -10.88
C ALA A 87 -12.31 -3.99 -11.95
N THR A 88 -12.61 -5.29 -11.91
CA THR A 88 -13.72 -5.91 -12.63
C THR A 88 -15.05 -5.57 -11.95
N LYS A 89 -16.17 -5.96 -12.56
CA LYS A 89 -17.50 -5.82 -11.93
C LYS A 89 -17.57 -6.56 -10.58
N LYS A 90 -17.05 -7.79 -10.53
CA LYS A 90 -17.01 -8.61 -9.30
C LYS A 90 -16.19 -7.97 -8.19
N ASP A 91 -15.04 -7.36 -8.52
CA ASP A 91 -14.22 -6.66 -7.52
C ASP A 91 -14.98 -5.48 -6.90
N LYS A 92 -15.75 -4.75 -7.71
CA LYS A 92 -16.55 -3.61 -7.23
C LYS A 92 -17.70 -4.07 -6.33
N GLU A 93 -18.38 -5.15 -6.69
CA GLU A 93 -19.44 -5.76 -5.88
C GLU A 93 -18.89 -6.26 -4.53
N LEU A 94 -17.75 -6.95 -4.54
CA LEU A 94 -17.06 -7.38 -3.33
C LEU A 94 -16.69 -6.18 -2.45
N PHE A 95 -16.10 -5.13 -3.05
CA PHE A 95 -15.69 -3.94 -2.33
C PHE A 95 -16.88 -3.21 -1.68
N GLN A 96 -18.00 -3.09 -2.39
CA GLN A 96 -19.23 -2.52 -1.83
C GLN A 96 -19.77 -3.34 -0.65
N SER A 97 -19.77 -4.67 -0.76
CA SER A 97 -20.19 -5.57 0.32
C SER A 97 -19.29 -5.45 1.56
N LEU A 98 -17.99 -5.24 1.36
CA LEU A 98 -17.05 -5.01 2.45
C LEU A 98 -17.35 -3.68 3.14
N ILE A 99 -17.47 -2.57 2.39
CA ILE A 99 -17.77 -1.26 3.00
C ILE A 99 -19.10 -1.30 3.76
N SER A 100 -20.15 -1.89 3.18
CA SER A 100 -21.48 -1.94 3.80
C SER A 100 -21.51 -2.69 5.14
N LYS A 101 -20.52 -3.56 5.41
CA LYS A 101 -20.40 -4.26 6.69
C LYS A 101 -19.76 -3.42 7.79
N PHE A 102 -19.09 -2.32 7.43
CA PHE A 102 -18.35 -1.44 8.34
C PHE A 102 -18.96 -0.02 8.41
N SER A 103 -20.10 0.21 7.76
CA SER A 103 -20.89 1.44 7.78
C SER A 103 -22.21 1.21 8.49
#